data_AF-A0AAJ0GU10-F1
#
_entry.id   AF-A0AAJ0GU10-F1
#
_cell.length_a   1.000
_cell.length_b   1.000
_cell.length_c   1.000
_cell.angle_alpha   90.00
_cell.angle_beta   90.00
_cell.angle_gamma   90.00
#
_symmetry.space_group_name_H-M   'P 1'
#
loop_
_entity.id
_entity.type
_entity.pdbx_description
1 polymer ?
#
loop_
_entity_poly.entity_id
_entity_poly.type
_entity_poly.pdbx_seq_one_letter_code
_entity_poly.pdbx_strand_id
1 'polypeptide(L)'
;MSGPEIITIISVTVEAIGIIKTVWDAIKDANGLPAAFRKVHDELPLVEDTLERAKNKAEGGLDSSSAGLVLDTVTKCRDKVQELKGIFQKIKASKDSERSVKRLYHDIVIPLGKGHRVEELMQDILGDVKNLAANQVFQLAAQVDVLQRAIDELAEVEPSVPDRKLQSGQGSHYNVNEGSGTFNALTAYG
;
A
#
# COMPACT_ATOMS: atom_id res chain seq x y z
N MET A 1 4.57 28.42 -1.48
CA MET A 1 4.31 27.20 -0.68
C MET A 1 5.32 27.15 0.44
N SER A 2 4.91 26.91 1.68
CA SER A 2 5.70 27.21 2.87
C SER A 2 5.99 25.95 3.72
N GLY A 3 7.12 25.96 4.43
CA GLY A 3 7.53 24.88 5.34
C GLY A 3 6.47 24.39 6.34
N PRO A 4 5.57 25.23 6.89
CA PRO A 4 4.48 24.79 7.76
C PRO A 4 3.53 23.75 7.15
N GLU A 5 3.27 23.82 5.84
CA GLU A 5 2.41 22.86 5.14
C GLU A 5 3.06 21.46 5.11
N ILE A 6 4.36 21.40 4.80
CA ILE A 6 5.16 20.16 4.80
C ILE A 6 5.18 19.54 6.20
N ILE A 7 5.40 20.34 7.25
CA ILE A 7 5.40 19.89 8.65
C ILE A 7 4.03 19.29 9.02
N THR A 8 2.95 19.94 8.59
CA THR A 8 1.58 19.47 8.86
C THR A 8 1.31 18.13 8.18
N ILE A 9 1.67 17.99 6.90
CA ILE A 9 1.49 16.75 6.14
C ILE A 9 2.31 15.61 6.77
N ILE A 10 3.56 15.85 7.13
CA ILE A 10 4.39 14.84 7.78
C ILE A 10 3.76 14.41 9.12
N SER A 11 3.30 15.36 9.93
CA SER A 11 2.68 15.06 11.23
C SER A 11 1.44 14.17 11.10
N VAL A 12 0.55 14.49 10.15
CA VAL A 12 -0.64 13.68 9.85
C VAL A 12 -0.25 12.27 9.36
N THR A 13 0.85 12.16 8.62
CA THR A 13 1.35 10.88 8.11
C THR A 13 1.89 10.01 9.24
N VAL A 14 2.67 10.58 10.15
CA VAL A 14 3.17 9.88 11.36
C VAL A 14 2.02 9.41 12.24
N GLU A 15 0.99 10.24 12.46
CA GLU A 15 -0.20 9.85 13.21
C GLU A 15 -0.90 8.64 12.55
N ALA A 16 -1.04 8.65 11.22
CA ALA A 16 -1.62 7.54 10.48
C ALA A 16 -0.81 6.24 10.62
N ILE A 17 0.52 6.31 10.63
CA ILE A 17 1.40 5.17 10.92
C ILE A 17 1.15 4.62 12.32
N GLY A 18 1.01 5.49 13.33
CA GLY A 18 0.65 5.10 14.68
C GLY A 18 -0.69 4.35 14.75
N ILE A 19 -1.68 4.79 13.97
CA ILE A 19 -2.97 4.09 13.85
C ILE A 19 -2.79 2.71 13.19
N ILE A 20 -1.99 2.59 12.12
CA ILE A 20 -1.73 1.30 11.46
C ILE A 20 -1.11 0.31 12.46
N LYS A 21 -0.09 0.73 13.22
CA LYS A 21 0.56 -0.10 14.26
C LYS A 21 -0.44 -0.56 15.32
N THR A 22 -1.30 0.35 15.80
CA THR A 22 -2.36 0.02 16.76
C THR A 22 -3.38 -0.96 16.18
N VAL A 23 -3.72 -0.84 14.90
CA VAL A 23 -4.63 -1.77 14.23
C VAL A 23 -3.97 -3.13 14.03
N TRP A 24 -2.69 -3.18 13.66
CA TRP A 24 -1.92 -4.41 13.57
C TRP A 24 -1.98 -5.21 14.87
N ASP A 25 -1.75 -4.59 16.02
CA ASP A 25 -1.83 -5.28 17.32
C ASP A 25 -3.20 -5.92 17.58
N ALA A 26 -4.26 -5.32 17.03
CA ALA A 26 -5.60 -5.87 17.13
C ALA A 26 -5.87 -7.03 16.15
N ILE A 27 -5.15 -7.14 15.02
CA ILE A 27 -5.45 -8.12 13.95
C ILE A 27 -4.36 -9.18 13.73
N LYS A 28 -3.17 -9.04 14.33
CA LYS A 28 -1.98 -9.88 14.05
C LYS A 28 -2.19 -11.39 14.22
N ASP A 29 -3.14 -11.79 15.07
CA ASP A 29 -3.49 -13.18 15.34
C ASP A 29 -4.70 -13.69 14.53
N ALA A 30 -5.21 -12.88 13.60
CA ALA A 30 -6.38 -13.25 12.80
C ALA A 30 -6.02 -14.33 11.77
N ASN A 31 -6.81 -15.40 11.75
CA ASN A 31 -6.58 -16.53 10.85
C ASN A 31 -6.74 -16.12 9.37
N GLY A 32 -5.78 -16.48 8.54
CA GLY A 32 -5.78 -16.20 7.10
C GLY A 32 -5.31 -14.80 6.73
N LEU A 33 -4.76 -14.03 7.68
CA LEU A 33 -4.07 -12.78 7.36
C LEU A 33 -2.78 -13.07 6.55
N PRO A 34 -2.57 -12.44 5.38
CA PRO A 34 -1.36 -12.65 4.59
C PRO A 34 -0.09 -12.27 5.36
N ALA A 35 0.98 -13.05 5.18
CA ALA A 35 2.27 -12.79 5.84
C ALA A 35 2.86 -11.40 5.51
N ALA A 36 2.51 -10.85 4.34
CA ALA A 36 2.86 -9.49 3.94
C ALA A 36 2.44 -8.42 4.95
N PHE A 37 1.33 -8.59 5.69
CA PHE A 37 0.92 -7.62 6.72
C PHE A 37 1.96 -7.50 7.85
N ARG A 38 2.59 -8.62 8.24
CA ARG A 38 3.65 -8.60 9.24
C ARG A 38 4.87 -7.86 8.71
N LYS A 39 5.29 -8.17 7.47
CA LYS A 39 6.42 -7.50 6.83
C LYS A 39 6.20 -6.00 6.71
N VAL A 40 5.02 -5.59 6.26
CA VAL A 40 4.62 -4.17 6.24
C VAL A 40 4.69 -3.55 7.64
N HIS A 41 4.18 -4.23 8.67
CA HIS A 41 4.27 -3.73 10.04
C HIS A 41 5.72 -3.51 10.49
N ASP A 42 6.62 -4.44 10.15
CA ASP A 42 8.02 -4.40 10.57
C ASP A 42 8.79 -3.22 9.95
N GLU A 43 8.35 -2.71 8.78
CA GLU A 43 8.92 -1.52 8.13
C GLU A 43 8.36 -0.18 8.63
N LEU A 44 7.18 -0.16 9.25
CA LEU A 44 6.55 1.09 9.71
C LEU A 44 7.44 1.94 10.64
N PRO A 45 8.20 1.38 11.60
CA PRO A 45 9.10 2.17 12.44
C PRO A 45 10.19 2.91 11.66
N LEU A 46 10.70 2.32 10.57
CA LEU A 46 11.71 2.97 9.73
C LEU A 46 11.14 4.16 8.97
N VAL A 47 9.92 3.99 8.43
CA VAL A 47 9.18 5.09 7.77
C VAL A 47 8.90 6.22 8.77
N GLU A 48 8.41 5.88 9.97
CA GLU A 48 8.12 6.81 11.05
C GLU A 48 9.35 7.63 11.46
N ASP A 49 10.48 6.97 11.76
CA ASP A 49 11.74 7.63 12.15
C ASP A 49 12.27 8.56 11.04
N THR A 50 12.19 8.14 9.78
CA THR A 50 12.60 8.96 8.62
C THR A 50 11.74 10.23 8.50
N LEU A 51 10.42 10.09 8.62
CA LEU A 51 9.48 11.19 8.56
C LEU A 51 9.67 12.16 9.73
N GLU A 52 9.83 11.68 10.96
CA GLU A 52 10.09 12.54 12.12
C GLU A 52 11.39 13.33 11.97
N ARG A 53 12.46 12.72 11.48
CA ARG A 53 13.71 13.44 11.19
C ARG A 53 13.53 14.50 10.11
N ALA A 54 12.78 14.19 9.04
CA ALA A 54 12.47 15.16 8.00
C ALA A 54 11.64 16.33 8.55
N LYS A 55 10.66 16.06 9.41
CA LYS A 55 9.89 17.09 10.11
C LYS A 55 10.78 18.02 10.94
N ASN A 56 11.65 17.47 11.78
CA ASN A 56 12.55 18.26 12.63
C ASN A 56 13.46 19.18 11.80
N LYS A 57 13.91 18.70 10.63
CA LYS A 57 14.68 19.51 9.68
C LYS A 57 13.83 20.61 9.02
N ALA A 58 12.59 20.29 8.66
CA ALA A 58 11.66 21.28 8.10
C ALA A 58 11.30 22.39 9.09
N GLU A 59 11.20 22.06 10.39
CA GLU A 59 11.00 23.03 11.47
C GLU A 59 12.19 24.00 11.62
N GLY A 60 13.39 23.56 11.27
CA GLY A 60 14.60 24.41 11.18
C GLY A 60 14.62 25.37 9.99
N GLY A 61 13.63 25.28 9.10
CA GLY A 61 13.50 26.10 7.89
C GLY A 61 13.88 25.35 6.62
N LEU A 62 13.02 25.42 5.60
CA LEU A 62 13.26 24.89 4.26
C LEU A 62 13.53 26.04 3.29
N ASP A 63 14.52 25.88 2.42
CA ASP A 63 14.70 26.81 1.31
C ASP A 63 13.51 26.71 0.33
N SER A 64 13.03 27.88 -0.09
CA SER A 64 11.88 28.05 -0.98
C SER A 64 12.02 27.33 -2.33
N SER A 65 13.27 27.17 -2.83
CA SER A 65 13.56 26.51 -4.11
C SER A 65 13.23 25.00 -4.10
N SER A 66 13.32 24.36 -2.94
CA SER A 66 13.13 22.91 -2.78
C SER A 66 11.74 22.55 -2.25
N ALA A 67 10.99 23.53 -1.74
CA ALA A 67 9.71 23.31 -1.09
C ALA A 67 8.66 22.62 -2.00
N GLY A 68 8.67 22.90 -3.31
CA GLY A 68 7.69 22.31 -4.24
C GLY A 68 7.85 20.80 -4.42
N LEU A 69 9.08 20.34 -4.71
CA LEU A 69 9.37 18.90 -4.89
C LEU A 69 9.20 18.11 -3.59
N VAL A 70 9.59 18.72 -2.47
CA VAL A 70 9.40 18.14 -1.15
C VAL A 70 7.90 17.98 -0.85
N LEU A 71 7.11 19.03 -1.11
CA LEU A 71 5.66 19.00 -0.87
C LEU A 71 4.97 17.89 -1.67
N ASP A 72 5.29 17.75 -2.96
CA ASP A 72 4.74 16.68 -3.80
C ASP A 72 5.10 15.28 -3.26
N THR A 73 6.36 15.09 -2.86
CA THR A 73 6.85 13.82 -2.30
C THR A 73 6.13 13.46 -1.00
N VAL A 74 6.02 14.40 -0.04
CA VAL A 74 5.34 14.12 1.24
C VAL A 74 3.83 13.94 1.07
N THR A 75 3.22 14.58 0.08
CA THR A 75 1.79 14.42 -0.24
C THR A 75 1.51 13.02 -0.78
N LYS A 76 2.32 12.56 -1.74
CA LYS A 76 2.22 11.19 -2.28
C LYS A 76 2.42 10.14 -1.20
N CYS A 77 3.43 10.33 -0.34
CA CYS A 77 3.69 9.45 0.79
C CYS A 77 2.48 9.38 1.72
N ARG A 78 1.92 10.54 2.09
CA ARG A 78 0.72 10.63 2.94
C ARG A 78 -0.43 9.83 2.34
N ASP A 79 -0.73 10.02 1.06
CA ASP A 79 -1.90 9.40 0.42
C ASP A 79 -1.80 7.87 0.43
N LYS A 80 -0.61 7.32 0.15
CA LYS A 80 -0.36 5.87 0.23
C LYS A 80 -0.46 5.34 1.67
N VAL A 81 0.06 6.09 2.66
CA VAL A 81 -0.10 5.73 4.08
C VAL A 81 -1.58 5.74 4.49
N GLN A 82 -2.37 6.71 4.03
CA GLN A 82 -3.81 6.75 4.29
C GLN A 82 -4.54 5.57 3.66
N GLU A 83 -4.14 5.17 2.45
CA GLU A 83 -4.70 3.99 1.81
C GLU A 83 -4.37 2.70 2.58
N LEU A 84 -3.10 2.54 2.96
CA LEU A 84 -2.64 1.42 3.79
C LEU A 84 -3.42 1.35 5.11
N LYS A 85 -3.61 2.51 5.77
CA LYS A 85 -4.46 2.64 6.96
C LYS A 85 -5.89 2.18 6.70
N GLY A 86 -6.48 2.59 5.59
CA GLY A 86 -7.83 2.18 5.18
C GLY A 86 -7.96 0.66 5.04
N ILE A 87 -6.97 0.00 4.44
CA ILE A 87 -6.95 -1.47 4.31
C ILE A 87 -6.92 -2.12 5.70
N PHE A 88 -5.98 -1.73 6.56
CA PHE A 88 -5.85 -2.26 7.92
C PHE A 88 -7.15 -2.08 8.73
N GLN A 89 -7.76 -0.90 8.66
CA GLN A 89 -9.01 -0.61 9.37
C GLN A 89 -10.18 -1.45 8.87
N LYS A 90 -10.31 -1.67 7.56
CA LYS A 90 -11.35 -2.55 6.98
C LYS A 90 -11.19 -4.00 7.44
N ILE A 91 -9.96 -4.49 7.55
CA ILE A 91 -9.66 -5.82 8.10
C ILE A 91 -10.07 -5.89 9.58
N LYS A 92 -9.68 -4.90 10.39
CA LYS A 92 -10.05 -4.84 11.81
C LYS A 92 -11.57 -4.82 12.02
N ALA A 93 -12.29 -4.02 11.25
CA ALA A 93 -13.75 -3.94 11.33
C ALA A 93 -14.45 -5.26 10.99
N SER A 94 -13.76 -6.17 10.30
CA SER A 94 -14.29 -7.46 9.87
C SER A 94 -13.73 -8.65 10.67
N LYS A 95 -12.89 -8.40 11.69
CA LYS A 95 -12.18 -9.43 12.45
C LYS A 95 -13.12 -10.45 13.11
N ASP A 96 -14.26 -9.98 13.60
CA ASP A 96 -15.25 -10.82 14.31
C ASP A 96 -16.36 -11.33 13.39
N SER A 97 -16.25 -11.10 12.07
CA SER A 97 -17.21 -11.65 11.12
C SER A 97 -16.92 -13.13 10.84
N GLU A 98 -17.95 -13.89 10.47
CA GLU A 98 -17.78 -15.28 10.01
C GLU A 98 -17.00 -15.37 8.67
N ARG A 99 -16.73 -14.23 8.03
CA ARG A 99 -16.01 -14.18 6.76
C ARG A 99 -14.52 -14.35 6.98
N SER A 100 -13.90 -15.16 6.13
CA SER A 100 -12.45 -15.32 6.11
C SER A 100 -11.75 -13.98 5.85
N VAL A 101 -10.80 -13.63 6.72
CA VAL A 101 -9.94 -12.43 6.58
C VAL A 101 -9.25 -12.39 5.23
N LYS A 102 -8.78 -13.55 4.72
CA LYS A 102 -8.18 -13.66 3.40
C LYS A 102 -9.13 -13.23 2.28
N ARG A 103 -10.39 -13.67 2.34
CA ARG A 103 -11.40 -13.30 1.34
C ARG A 103 -11.72 -11.81 1.42
N LEU A 104 -11.93 -11.29 2.63
CA LEU A 104 -12.16 -9.87 2.86
C LEU A 104 -11.03 -9.01 2.30
N TYR A 105 -9.78 -9.41 2.54
CA TYR A 105 -8.62 -8.72 2.00
C TYR A 105 -8.61 -8.72 0.46
N HIS A 106 -8.88 -9.87 -0.16
CA HIS A 106 -9.00 -9.97 -1.61
C HIS A 106 -10.12 -9.07 -2.16
N ASP A 107 -11.28 -9.03 -1.51
CA ASP A 107 -12.42 -8.20 -1.93
C ASP A 107 -12.10 -6.70 -1.85
N ILE A 108 -11.16 -6.30 -0.99
CA ILE A 108 -10.67 -4.92 -0.89
C ILE A 108 -9.69 -4.60 -2.01
N VAL A 109 -8.72 -5.48 -2.29
CA VAL A 109 -7.58 -5.17 -3.16
C VAL A 109 -7.82 -5.48 -4.63
N ILE A 110 -8.56 -6.55 -4.94
CA ILE A 110 -8.82 -6.94 -6.33
C ILE A 110 -9.45 -5.81 -7.16
N PRO A 111 -10.48 -5.07 -6.66
CA PRO A 111 -11.08 -3.98 -7.42
C PRO A 111 -10.15 -2.77 -7.62
N LEU A 112 -9.16 -2.59 -6.75
CA LEU A 112 -8.19 -1.50 -6.86
C LEU A 112 -7.11 -1.83 -7.89
N GLY A 113 -6.78 -3.11 -8.04
CA GLY A 113 -5.82 -3.60 -9.03
C GLY A 113 -4.39 -3.71 -8.49
N LYS A 114 -3.44 -3.84 -9.41
CA LYS A 114 -2.00 -3.97 -9.08
C LYS A 114 -1.46 -2.63 -8.57
N GLY A 115 -0.63 -2.67 -7.52
CA GLY A 115 -0.10 -1.50 -6.81
C GLY A 115 -0.78 -1.22 -5.47
N HIS A 116 -1.95 -1.81 -5.23
CA HIS A 116 -2.76 -1.58 -4.01
C HIS A 116 -2.64 -2.72 -2.98
N ARG A 117 -1.75 -3.69 -3.23
CA ARG A 117 -1.39 -4.69 -2.23
C ARG A 117 -0.61 -4.01 -1.10
N VAL A 118 -0.66 -4.59 0.10
CA VAL A 118 -0.04 -3.95 1.28
C VAL A 118 1.47 -3.86 1.14
N GLU A 119 2.10 -4.88 0.54
CA GLU A 119 3.53 -4.90 0.25
C GLU A 119 3.91 -3.87 -0.83
N GLU A 120 3.11 -3.73 -1.90
CA GLU A 120 3.38 -2.74 -2.96
C GLU A 120 3.21 -1.31 -2.45
N LEU A 121 2.15 -1.05 -1.68
CA LEU A 121 1.94 0.26 -1.03
C LEU A 121 3.12 0.61 -0.11
N MET A 122 3.61 -0.35 0.69
CA MET A 122 4.75 -0.11 1.57
C MET A 122 6.05 0.09 0.78
N GLN A 123 6.28 -0.64 -0.32
CA GLN A 123 7.43 -0.38 -1.19
C GLN A 123 7.40 1.04 -1.75
N ASP A 124 6.23 1.50 -2.20
CA ASP A 124 6.06 2.84 -2.72
C ASP A 124 6.23 3.92 -1.62
N ILE A 125 5.78 3.64 -0.39
CA ILE A 125 6.01 4.51 0.78
C ILE A 125 7.51 4.61 1.09
N LEU A 126 8.21 3.47 1.16
CA LEU A 126 9.66 3.42 1.36
C LEU A 126 10.41 4.16 0.25
N GLY A 127 9.95 4.05 -1.00
CA GLY A 127 10.45 4.81 -2.13
C GLY A 127 10.30 6.32 -1.94
N ASP A 128 9.11 6.78 -1.52
CA ASP A 128 8.86 8.20 -1.26
C ASP A 128 9.72 8.73 -0.11
N VAL A 129 9.82 8.01 1.02
CA VAL A 129 10.66 8.46 2.15
C VAL A 129 12.15 8.36 1.85
N LYS A 130 12.59 7.44 0.98
CA LYS A 130 13.96 7.39 0.46
C LYS A 130 14.26 8.62 -0.39
N ASN A 131 13.34 9.01 -1.28
CA ASN A 131 13.48 10.23 -2.07
C ASN A 131 13.54 11.48 -1.17
N LEU A 132 12.74 11.50 -0.11
CA LEU A 132 12.80 12.54 0.92
C LEU A 132 14.16 12.55 1.64
N ALA A 133 14.67 11.39 2.03
CA ALA A 133 15.94 11.27 2.74
C ALA A 133 17.16 11.63 1.87
N ALA A 134 17.11 11.30 0.57
CA ALA A 134 18.14 11.63 -0.41
C ALA A 134 18.13 13.12 -0.80
N ASN A 135 17.04 13.83 -0.51
CA ASN A 135 16.98 15.26 -0.76
C ASN A 135 17.96 16.00 0.17
N GLN A 136 18.86 16.78 -0.43
CA GLN A 136 19.96 17.46 0.26
C GLN A 136 19.49 18.38 1.39
N VAL A 137 18.25 18.88 1.31
CA VAL A 137 17.65 19.75 2.34
C VAL A 137 17.51 19.03 3.68
N PHE A 138 17.23 17.73 3.69
CA PHE A 138 17.00 16.99 4.93
C PHE A 138 18.30 16.42 5.52
N GLN A 139 19.35 16.29 4.71
CA GLN A 139 20.65 15.75 5.15
C GLN A 139 20.54 14.35 5.80
N LEU A 140 19.64 13.51 5.29
CA LEU A 140 19.38 12.16 5.81
C LEU A 140 20.02 11.06 4.95
N ALA A 141 21.14 11.37 4.27
CA ALA A 141 21.82 10.44 3.37
C ALA A 141 22.14 9.08 4.03
N ALA A 142 22.42 9.07 5.33
CA ALA A 142 22.68 7.84 6.10
C ALA A 142 21.47 6.88 6.18
N GLN A 143 20.23 7.36 5.96
CA GLN A 143 19.04 6.51 5.94
C GLN A 143 18.77 5.87 4.58
N VAL A 144 19.35 6.41 3.49
CA VAL A 144 19.04 5.97 2.12
C VAL A 144 19.37 4.48 1.93
N ASP A 145 20.51 4.01 2.42
CA ASP A 145 20.92 2.60 2.29
C ASP A 145 20.06 1.65 3.14
N VAL A 146 19.53 2.13 4.26
CA VAL A 146 18.63 1.34 5.12
C VAL A 146 17.26 1.22 4.44
N LEU A 147 16.76 2.32 3.89
CA LEU A 147 15.50 2.37 3.14
C LEU A 147 15.56 1.54 1.86
N GLN A 148 16.70 1.56 1.15
CA GLN A 148 16.88 0.71 -0.03
C GLN A 148 16.83 -0.77 0.32
N ARG A 149 17.51 -1.19 1.39
CA ARG A 149 17.45 -2.58 1.86
C ARG A 149 16.02 -3.01 2.22
N ALA A 150 15.26 -2.16 2.89
CA ALA A 150 13.85 -2.42 3.19
C ALA A 150 13.01 -2.63 1.92
N ILE A 151 13.24 -1.81 0.88
CA ILE A 151 12.56 -1.98 -0.43
C ILE A 151 12.90 -3.34 -1.05
N ASP A 152 14.19 -3.71 -1.03
CA ASP A 152 14.69 -4.96 -1.61
C ASP A 152 14.12 -6.18 -0.85
N GLU A 153 14.15 -6.15 0.48
CA GLU A 153 13.58 -7.22 1.32
C GLU A 153 12.07 -7.38 1.12
N LEU A 154 11.36 -6.28 0.91
CA LEU A 154 9.92 -6.29 0.68
C LEU A 154 9.57 -6.80 -0.74
N ALA A 155 10.48 -6.65 -1.71
CA ALA A 155 10.31 -7.18 -3.06
C ALA A 155 10.35 -8.71 -3.12
N GLU A 156 11.03 -9.34 -2.16
CA GLU A 156 11.12 -10.80 -2.03
C GLU A 156 9.92 -11.41 -1.30
N VAL A 157 8.98 -10.59 -0.82
CA VAL A 157 7.77 -11.08 -0.13
C VAL A 157 6.81 -11.72 -1.13
N GLU A 158 6.30 -12.91 -0.80
CA GLU A 158 5.28 -13.57 -1.61
C GLU A 158 4.04 -12.67 -1.75
N PRO A 159 3.53 -12.45 -2.98
CA PRO A 159 2.41 -11.56 -3.20
C PRO A 159 1.18 -11.94 -2.36
N SER A 160 0.66 -10.95 -1.62
CA SER A 160 -0.48 -11.14 -0.72
C SER A 160 -1.79 -11.48 -1.46
N VAL A 161 -1.89 -11.03 -2.72
CA VAL A 161 -2.91 -11.43 -3.69
C VAL A 161 -2.22 -11.88 -4.98
N PRO A 162 -2.47 -13.11 -5.47
CA PRO A 162 -1.87 -13.58 -6.73
C PRO A 162 -2.23 -12.70 -7.93
N ASP A 163 -1.25 -12.38 -8.78
CA ASP A 163 -1.41 -11.53 -9.98
C ASP A 163 -2.60 -11.93 -10.86
N ARG A 164 -2.83 -13.24 -11.05
CA ARG A 164 -3.97 -13.76 -11.83
C ARG A 164 -5.33 -13.27 -11.35
N LYS A 165 -5.48 -12.99 -10.05
CA LYS A 165 -6.74 -12.50 -9.45
C LYS A 165 -6.94 -11.00 -9.68
N LEU A 166 -5.85 -10.26 -9.91
CA LEU A 166 -5.89 -8.82 -10.21
C LEU A 166 -6.18 -8.59 -11.71
N GLN A 167 -5.68 -9.47 -12.58
CA GLN A 167 -5.94 -9.42 -14.03
C GLN A 167 -7.43 -9.62 -14.37
N SER A 168 -8.16 -10.46 -13.62
CA SER A 168 -9.61 -10.63 -13.81
C SER A 168 -10.45 -9.40 -13.45
N GLY A 169 -9.90 -8.43 -12.72
CA GLY A 169 -10.55 -7.15 -12.43
C GLY A 169 -10.45 -6.13 -13.57
N GLN A 170 -9.50 -6.32 -14.49
CA GLN A 170 -9.35 -5.54 -15.72
C GLN A 170 -10.02 -6.30 -16.88
N GLY A 171 -11.35 -6.20 -16.97
CA GLY A 171 -12.11 -6.56 -18.17
C GLY A 171 -11.95 -8.01 -18.64
N SER A 172 -12.53 -8.98 -17.93
CA SER A 172 -12.90 -10.24 -18.56
C SER A 172 -14.17 -10.05 -19.40
N HIS A 173 -14.01 -9.54 -20.62
CA HIS A 173 -14.80 -10.03 -21.75
C HIS A 173 -14.22 -11.37 -22.16
N TYR A 174 -14.68 -12.46 -21.54
CA TYR A 174 -14.60 -13.77 -22.17
C TYR A 174 -15.99 -14.12 -22.71
N ASN A 175 -16.02 -14.23 -24.03
CA ASN A 175 -17.17 -14.57 -24.86
C ASN A 175 -17.96 -15.76 -24.31
N VAL A 176 -19.28 -15.64 -24.40
CA VAL A 176 -20.21 -16.76 -24.45
C VAL A 176 -19.77 -17.66 -25.61
N ASN A 177 -19.30 -18.87 -25.32
CA ASN A 177 -19.37 -19.95 -26.30
C ASN A 177 -20.56 -20.82 -25.92
N GLU A 178 -21.58 -20.72 -26.77
CA GLU A 178 -22.81 -21.49 -26.73
C GLU A 178 -22.48 -22.98 -26.64
N GLY A 179 -23.19 -23.67 -25.72
CA GLY A 179 -23.19 -25.11 -25.69
C GLY A 179 -23.57 -25.65 -27.07
N SER A 180 -22.70 -26.49 -27.62
CA SER A 180 -22.94 -27.19 -28.89
C SER A 180 -24.11 -28.15 -28.72
N GLY A 181 -25.33 -27.63 -28.90
CA GLY A 181 -26.53 -28.42 -29.09
C GLY A 181 -26.52 -29.01 -30.49
N THR A 182 -26.35 -30.33 -30.57
CA THR A 182 -26.52 -31.11 -31.80
C THR A 182 -27.93 -30.93 -32.37
N PHE A 183 -28.06 -30.27 -33.52
CA PHE A 183 -29.28 -30.33 -34.33
C PHE A 183 -29.29 -31.62 -35.16
N ASN A 184 -30.08 -32.61 -34.74
CA ASN A 184 -30.46 -33.73 -35.58
C ASN A 184 -31.50 -33.26 -36.60
N ALA A 185 -31.11 -33.16 -37.87
CA ALA A 185 -32.06 -33.02 -38.98
C ALA A 185 -32.63 -34.40 -39.33
N LEU A 186 -33.87 -34.68 -38.93
CA LEU A 186 -34.65 -35.80 -39.44
C LEU A 186 -35.31 -35.39 -40.76
N THR A 187 -34.79 -35.90 -41.87
CA THR A 187 -35.48 -35.92 -43.16
C THR A 187 -36.57 -36.99 -43.12
N ALA A 188 -37.84 -36.57 -43.17
CA ALA A 188 -38.97 -37.46 -43.40
C ALA A 188 -39.46 -37.29 -44.84
N TYR A 189 -39.30 -38.35 -45.65
CA TYR A 189 -40.08 -38.60 -46.85
C TYR A 189 -41.10 -39.70 -46.49
N GLY A 190 -42.38 -39.48 -46.83
CA GLY A 190 -43.48 -40.42 -46.63
C GLY A 190 -44.82 -39.71 -46.71
#